data_AF-A0A9E2W186-F1
#
_entry.id   AF-A0A9E2W186-F1
#
_cell.length_a   1.000
_cell.length_b   1.000
_cell.length_c   1.000
_cell.angle_alpha   90.00
_cell.angle_beta   90.00
_cell.angle_gamma   90.00
#
_symmetry.space_group_name_H-M   'P 1'
#
loop_
_entity.id
_entity.type
_entity.pdbx_description
1 polymer ?
#
loop_
_entity_poly.entity_id
_entity_poly.type
_entity_poly.pdbx_seq_one_letter_code
_entity_poly.pdbx_strand_id
1 'polypeptide(L)'
;MVIHCRLTEFTMLRWFETRLNPFPNDPPAQPPGTLFAFCRHFTRGAEPWLLLMAATSAAFALGEVALYAYIGKLVDRMNALGVTHFLSAEGPKLVGMALLALLVLPLLVWLNSTVQHQTLLGNFPMRIRWNVHRYLLRQSMGYFQDEFAGRIATKLMQTSLAVRETVVKLFDIGNYVLVYFGGTLLVAASADIRLMLPFLGWLLGYALLMRWFVPRMGKVSQTQADARSVMTGRIV
;
A
#
# COMPACT_ATOMS: atom_id res chain seq x y z
N MET A 1 22.18 19.72 17.01
CA MET A 1 22.36 20.62 15.86
C MET A 1 21.14 20.47 14.96
N VAL A 2 20.09 21.24 15.27
CA VAL A 2 18.81 21.21 14.56
C VAL A 2 18.98 22.06 13.31
N ILE A 3 19.03 21.43 12.15
CA ILE A 3 19.01 22.14 10.86
C ILE A 3 17.60 22.71 10.70
N HIS A 4 17.45 23.99 11.06
CA HIS A 4 16.33 24.84 10.65
C HIS A 4 16.43 25.05 9.12
N CYS A 5 15.98 24.07 8.34
CA CYS A 5 15.71 24.28 6.93
C CYS A 5 14.35 24.98 6.83
N ARG A 6 14.35 26.24 6.37
CA ARG A 6 13.16 27.04 6.08
C ARG A 6 12.33 26.37 4.99
N LEU A 7 11.40 25.50 5.36
CA LEU A 7 10.32 25.00 4.48
C LEU A 7 9.11 25.95 4.51
N THR A 8 9.34 27.24 4.24
CA THR A 8 8.28 28.26 4.17
C THR A 8 7.60 28.36 2.80
N GLU A 9 7.91 27.50 1.84
CA GLU A 9 7.50 27.67 0.43
C GLU A 9 6.46 26.66 -0.08
N PHE A 10 5.93 25.76 0.74
CA PHE A 10 4.87 24.83 0.30
C PHE A 10 3.71 24.74 1.30
N THR A 11 2.81 25.72 1.23
CA THR A 11 1.49 25.70 1.91
C THR A 11 0.67 24.44 1.60
N MET A 12 0.86 23.84 0.41
CA MET A 12 0.23 22.56 0.06
C MET A 12 0.76 21.38 0.91
N LEU A 13 2.09 21.27 1.12
CA LEU A 13 2.72 20.18 1.87
C LEU A 13 2.39 20.24 3.36
N ARG A 14 2.38 21.45 3.93
CA ARG A 14 2.07 21.69 5.34
C ARG A 14 0.63 21.30 5.71
N TRP A 15 -0.30 21.36 4.75
CA TRP A 15 -1.70 20.95 4.92
C TRP A 15 -1.87 19.43 5.02
N PHE A 16 -1.08 18.65 4.28
CA PHE A 16 -1.04 17.19 4.42
C PHE A 16 -0.35 16.77 5.74
N GLU A 17 0.70 17.49 6.15
CA GLU A 17 1.45 17.21 7.38
C GLU A 17 0.66 17.49 8.67
N THR A 18 -0.17 18.53 8.70
CA THR A 18 -0.90 18.94 9.92
C THR A 18 -2.14 18.11 10.25
N ARG A 19 -2.62 17.25 9.35
CA ARG A 19 -3.86 16.47 9.57
C ARG A 19 -3.67 15.10 10.24
N LEU A 20 -2.48 14.48 10.14
CA LEU A 20 -2.15 13.33 10.97
C LEU A 20 -1.38 13.84 12.18
N ASN A 21 -2.02 13.86 13.35
CA ASN A 21 -1.39 14.32 14.57
C ASN A 21 -0.22 13.38 14.95
N PRO A 22 1.06 13.76 14.76
CA PRO A 22 2.20 12.84 14.89
C PRO A 22 2.35 12.30 16.33
N PHE A 23 1.68 12.95 17.28
CA PHE A 23 1.77 12.70 18.71
C PHE A 23 0.36 12.59 19.33
N PRO A 24 -0.34 11.45 19.20
CA PRO A 24 -1.60 11.25 19.89
C PRO A 24 -1.37 11.21 21.42
N ASN A 25 -2.19 11.95 22.17
CA ASN A 25 -2.10 11.99 23.64
C ASN A 25 -2.71 10.75 24.32
N ASP A 26 -3.45 9.92 23.57
CA ASP A 26 -4.17 8.74 24.07
C ASP A 26 -3.27 7.81 24.90
N PRO A 27 -3.73 7.33 26.07
CA PRO A 27 -2.94 6.49 26.94
C PRO A 27 -2.43 5.25 26.17
N PRO A 28 -1.13 4.91 26.29
CA PRO A 28 -0.55 3.85 25.49
C PRO A 28 -1.15 2.51 25.93
N ALA A 29 -2.03 1.95 25.09
CA ALA A 29 -2.61 0.64 25.30
C ALA A 29 -1.63 -0.45 24.83
N GLN A 30 -1.68 -1.62 25.47
CA GLN A 30 -0.82 -2.75 25.12
C GLN A 30 -1.08 -3.15 23.66
N PRO A 31 -0.05 -3.25 22.80
CA PRO A 31 -0.26 -3.63 21.41
C PRO A 31 -0.84 -5.07 21.36
N PRO A 32 -1.99 -5.28 20.70
CA PRO A 32 -2.64 -6.59 20.69
C PRO A 32 -1.79 -7.62 19.92
N GLY A 33 -1.73 -8.86 20.42
CA GLY A 33 -0.81 -9.91 19.97
C GLY A 33 -1.08 -10.54 18.60
N THR A 34 -2.03 -10.02 17.81
CA THR A 34 -2.30 -10.50 16.44
C THR A 34 -1.88 -9.45 15.42
N LEU A 35 -1.19 -9.85 14.34
CA LEU A 35 -0.72 -8.94 13.29
C LEU A 35 -1.85 -8.08 12.71
N PHE A 36 -3.05 -8.65 12.59
CA PHE A 36 -4.23 -7.94 12.08
C PHE A 36 -4.77 -6.89 13.07
N ALA A 37 -4.88 -7.24 14.36
CA ALA A 37 -5.31 -6.27 15.37
C ALA A 37 -4.24 -5.19 15.61
N PHE A 38 -2.96 -5.52 15.46
CA PHE A 38 -1.85 -4.58 15.52
C PHE A 38 -1.92 -3.59 14.36
N CYS A 39 -2.06 -4.06 13.11
CA CYS A 39 -2.29 -3.20 11.95
C CYS A 39 -3.54 -2.32 12.14
N ARG A 40 -4.67 -2.88 12.59
CA ARG A 40 -5.90 -2.09 12.84
C ARG A 40 -5.74 -1.06 13.96
N HIS A 41 -4.98 -1.37 15.00
CA HIS A 41 -4.69 -0.44 16.11
C HIS A 41 -3.82 0.73 15.67
N PHE A 42 -2.83 0.50 14.79
CA PHE A 42 -2.00 1.56 14.21
C PHE A 42 -2.64 2.30 13.02
N THR A 43 -3.63 1.69 12.37
CA THR A 43 -4.44 2.33 11.32
C THR A 43 -5.44 3.35 11.90
N ARG A 44 -5.89 3.19 13.15
CA ARG A 44 -6.78 4.16 13.83
C ARG A 44 -6.15 5.55 13.87
N GLY A 45 -6.76 6.50 13.18
CA GLY A 45 -6.28 7.88 13.04
C GLY A 45 -5.48 8.19 11.76
N ALA A 46 -5.27 7.21 10.87
CA ALA A 46 -4.78 7.39 9.50
C ALA A 46 -5.80 6.91 8.43
N GLU A 47 -6.94 6.41 8.89
CA GLU A 47 -8.04 5.85 8.09
C GLU A 47 -8.48 6.71 6.90
N PRO A 48 -8.72 8.04 7.00
CA PRO A 48 -9.22 8.80 5.85
C PRO A 48 -8.18 8.91 4.72
N TRP A 49 -6.89 8.97 5.05
CA TRP A 49 -5.81 9.05 4.06
C TRP A 49 -5.50 7.69 3.43
N LEU A 50 -5.57 6.62 4.21
CA LEU A 50 -5.47 5.26 3.70
C LEU A 50 -6.66 4.91 2.80
N LEU A 51 -7.86 5.39 3.14
CA LEU A 51 -9.06 5.20 2.33
C LEU A 51 -8.99 6.04 1.03
N LEU A 52 -8.49 7.28 1.09
CA LEU A 52 -8.26 8.09 -0.11
C LEU A 52 -7.22 7.45 -1.05
N MET A 53 -6.12 6.93 -0.49
CA MET A 53 -5.12 6.17 -1.26
C MET A 53 -5.73 4.92 -1.90
N ALA A 54 -6.47 4.11 -1.12
CA ALA A 54 -7.14 2.93 -1.62
C ALA A 54 -8.18 3.26 -2.71
N ALA A 55 -8.95 4.34 -2.54
CA ALA A 55 -9.92 4.80 -3.52
C ALA A 55 -9.25 5.25 -4.83
N THR A 56 -8.13 5.97 -4.74
CA THR A 56 -7.38 6.42 -5.92
C THR A 56 -6.75 5.23 -6.66
N SER A 57 -6.19 4.27 -5.93
CA SER A 57 -5.69 2.99 -6.46
C SER A 57 -6.78 2.17 -7.14
N ALA A 58 -7.96 2.06 -6.51
CA ALA A 58 -9.11 1.37 -7.10
C ALA A 58 -9.60 2.07 -8.38
N ALA A 59 -9.69 3.40 -8.37
CA ALA A 59 -10.11 4.18 -9.54
C ALA A 59 -9.14 4.00 -10.71
N PHE A 60 -7.83 3.96 -10.43
CA PHE A 60 -6.82 3.66 -11.44
C PHE A 60 -7.01 2.24 -12.03
N ALA A 61 -7.14 1.22 -11.18
CA ALA A 61 -7.39 -0.16 -11.63
C ALA A 61 -8.66 -0.29 -12.47
N LEU A 62 -9.76 0.36 -12.05
CA LEU A 62 -11.02 0.36 -12.80
C LEU A 62 -10.88 1.04 -14.16
N GLY A 63 -10.18 2.17 -14.22
CA GLY A 63 -9.91 2.87 -15.47
C GLY A 63 -9.11 2.03 -16.46
N GLU A 64 -8.13 1.29 -15.96
CA GLU A 64 -7.30 0.39 -16.77
C GLU A 64 -8.08 -0.82 -17.30
N VAL A 65 -8.86 -1.49 -16.44
CA VAL A 65 -9.76 -2.58 -16.85
C VAL A 65 -10.77 -2.09 -17.90
N ALA A 66 -11.33 -0.89 -17.71
CA ALA A 66 -12.25 -0.29 -18.67
C ALA A 66 -11.59 -0.01 -20.02
N LEU A 67 -10.33 0.42 -20.02
CA LEU A 67 -9.54 0.63 -21.24
C LEU A 67 -9.32 -0.68 -21.99
N TYR A 68 -8.95 -1.75 -21.30
CA TYR A 68 -8.79 -3.07 -21.92
C TYR A 68 -10.10 -3.63 -22.47
N ALA A 69 -11.20 -3.49 -21.73
CA ALA A 69 -12.53 -3.86 -22.21
C ALA A 69 -12.96 -3.04 -23.43
N TYR A 70 -12.58 -1.76 -23.49
CA TYR A 70 -12.86 -0.90 -24.62
C TYR A 70 -12.07 -1.31 -25.86
N ILE A 71 -10.81 -1.70 -25.72
CA ILE A 71 -9.99 -2.20 -26.85
C ILE A 71 -10.66 -3.40 -27.52
N GLY A 72 -11.20 -4.36 -26.74
CA GLY A 72 -11.94 -5.49 -27.31
C GLY A 72 -13.13 -5.04 -28.16
N LYS A 73 -13.98 -4.18 -27.59
CA LYS A 73 -15.15 -3.62 -28.30
C LYS A 73 -14.76 -2.77 -29.50
N LEU A 74 -13.62 -2.10 -29.44
CA LEU A 74 -13.10 -1.28 -30.54
C LEU A 74 -12.75 -2.15 -31.74
N VAL A 75 -12.06 -3.27 -31.52
CA VAL A 75 -11.72 -4.24 -32.57
C VAL A 75 -13.00 -4.82 -33.19
N ASP A 76 -13.98 -5.21 -32.37
CA ASP A 76 -15.26 -5.74 -32.85
C ASP A 76 -16.01 -4.73 -33.74
N ARG A 77 -16.01 -3.45 -33.37
CA ARG A 77 -16.68 -2.38 -34.11
C ARG A 77 -15.95 -1.96 -35.36
N MET A 78 -14.62 -1.96 -35.34
CA MET A 78 -13.80 -1.77 -36.55
C MET A 78 -14.13 -2.82 -37.60
N ASN A 79 -14.30 -4.09 -37.19
CA ASN A 79 -14.69 -5.17 -38.09
C ASN A 79 -16.13 -5.01 -38.63
N ALA A 80 -17.05 -4.40 -37.86
CA ALA A 80 -18.46 -4.28 -38.23
C ALA A 80 -18.79 -3.05 -39.11
N LEU A 81 -18.18 -1.88 -38.85
CA LEU A 81 -18.58 -0.60 -39.46
C LEU A 81 -17.74 -0.19 -40.68
N GLY A 82 -16.58 -0.82 -40.91
CA GLY A 82 -15.66 -0.45 -41.99
C GLY A 82 -14.99 0.93 -41.81
N VAL A 83 -13.87 1.15 -42.50
CA VAL A 83 -12.98 2.32 -42.32
C VAL A 83 -13.67 3.67 -42.59
N THR A 84 -14.72 3.69 -43.43
CA THR A 84 -15.34 4.93 -43.93
C THR A 84 -16.30 5.61 -42.95
N HIS A 85 -17.03 4.86 -42.11
CA HIS A 85 -17.97 5.41 -41.12
C HIS A 85 -17.48 5.33 -39.67
N PHE A 86 -16.35 4.64 -39.44
CA PHE A 86 -15.80 4.43 -38.10
C PHE A 86 -15.36 5.74 -37.42
N LEU A 87 -14.62 6.60 -38.13
CA LEU A 87 -14.06 7.83 -37.53
C LEU A 87 -15.15 8.85 -37.16
N SER A 88 -16.23 8.94 -37.94
CA SER A 88 -17.33 9.87 -37.70
C SER A 88 -18.28 9.38 -36.60
N ALA A 89 -18.47 8.07 -36.45
CA ALA A 89 -19.33 7.49 -35.41
C ALA A 89 -18.62 7.30 -34.06
N GLU A 90 -17.31 7.02 -34.05
CA GLU A 90 -16.57 6.69 -32.82
C GLU A 90 -15.49 7.70 -32.40
N GLY A 91 -15.21 8.71 -33.24
CA GLY A 91 -14.31 9.82 -32.91
C GLY A 91 -14.46 10.39 -31.49
N PRO A 92 -15.66 10.81 -31.03
CA PRO A 92 -15.82 11.38 -29.70
C PRO A 92 -15.58 10.37 -28.55
N LYS A 93 -15.90 9.08 -28.75
CA LYS A 93 -15.62 8.03 -27.75
C LYS A 93 -14.13 7.70 -27.68
N LEU A 94 -13.46 7.66 -28.83
CA LEU A 94 -12.01 7.48 -28.94
C LEU A 94 -11.25 8.62 -28.28
N VAL A 95 -11.65 9.88 -28.52
CA VAL A 95 -11.06 11.05 -27.86
C VAL A 95 -11.27 11.01 -26.35
N GLY A 96 -12.48 10.64 -25.89
CA GLY A 96 -12.76 10.47 -24.46
C GLY A 96 -11.88 9.41 -23.78
N MET A 97 -11.69 8.26 -24.43
CA MET A 97 -10.80 7.18 -23.95
C MET A 97 -9.32 7.56 -24.01
N ALA A 98 -8.89 8.25 -25.07
CA ALA A 98 -7.54 8.78 -25.18
C ALA A 98 -7.24 9.80 -24.08
N LEU A 99 -8.18 10.70 -23.78
CA LEU A 99 -8.07 11.66 -22.69
C LEU A 99 -8.02 10.97 -21.32
N LEU A 100 -8.85 9.93 -21.12
CA LEU A 100 -8.78 9.11 -19.91
C LEU A 100 -7.41 8.46 -19.73
N ALA A 101 -6.85 7.89 -20.80
CA ALA A 101 -5.56 7.21 -20.75
C ALA A 101 -4.37 8.18 -20.61
N LEU A 102 -4.37 9.33 -21.30
CA LEU A 102 -3.24 10.27 -21.32
C LEU A 102 -3.25 11.28 -20.16
N LEU A 103 -4.43 11.63 -19.63
CA LEU A 103 -4.56 12.65 -18.59
C LEU A 103 -5.06 12.06 -17.28
N VAL A 104 -6.16 11.32 -17.29
CA VAL A 104 -6.81 10.86 -16.04
C VAL A 104 -5.97 9.80 -15.34
N LEU A 105 -5.49 8.76 -16.04
CA LEU A 105 -4.67 7.71 -15.44
C LEU A 105 -3.36 8.26 -14.85
N PRO A 106 -2.55 9.07 -15.56
CA PRO A 106 -1.35 9.66 -14.99
C PRO A 106 -1.63 10.57 -13.81
N LEU A 107 -2.73 11.33 -13.84
CA LEU A 107 -3.14 12.19 -12.74
C LEU A 107 -3.50 11.38 -11.49
N LEU A 108 -4.21 10.27 -11.65
CA LEU A 108 -4.56 9.38 -10.53
C LEU A 108 -3.31 8.75 -9.91
N VAL A 109 -2.37 8.26 -10.73
CA VAL A 109 -1.10 7.72 -10.24
C VAL A 109 -0.27 8.80 -9.55
N TRP A 110 -0.23 10.01 -10.11
CA TRP A 110 0.45 11.14 -9.51
C TRP A 110 -0.15 11.54 -8.17
N LEU A 111 -1.48 11.58 -8.06
CA LEU A 111 -2.18 11.86 -6.81
C LEU A 111 -1.90 10.78 -5.75
N ASN A 112 -2.02 9.50 -6.12
CA ASN A 112 -1.73 8.39 -5.22
C ASN A 112 -0.26 8.45 -4.75
N SER A 113 0.68 8.60 -5.68
CA SER A 113 2.11 8.69 -5.37
C SER A 113 2.44 9.86 -4.45
N THR A 114 1.85 11.03 -4.69
CA THR A 114 2.00 12.22 -3.85
C THR A 114 1.51 11.97 -2.43
N VAL A 115 0.29 11.42 -2.29
CA VAL A 115 -0.30 11.09 -0.99
C VAL A 115 0.59 10.08 -0.24
N GLN A 116 1.02 9.03 -0.91
CA GLN A 116 1.84 7.97 -0.33
C GLN A 116 3.21 8.48 0.14
N HIS A 117 3.95 9.17 -0.74
CA HIS A 117 5.32 9.60 -0.46
C HIS A 117 5.38 10.79 0.51
N GLN A 118 4.46 11.75 0.39
CA GLN A 118 4.52 12.97 1.20
C GLN A 118 3.80 12.82 2.54
N THR A 119 2.68 12.10 2.59
CA THR A 119 1.85 12.04 3.82
C THR A 119 2.17 10.80 4.65
N LEU A 120 2.20 9.62 4.02
CA LEU A 120 2.30 8.35 4.75
C LEU A 120 3.75 7.93 5.01
N LEU A 121 4.66 8.15 4.06
CA LEU A 121 6.02 7.61 4.15
C LEU A 121 6.82 8.19 5.33
N GLY A 122 6.58 9.47 5.65
CA GLY A 122 7.22 10.19 6.76
C GLY A 122 6.44 10.11 8.07
N ASN A 123 5.16 10.48 8.10
CA ASN A 123 4.41 10.67 9.35
C ASN A 123 4.06 9.34 10.03
N PHE A 124 3.71 8.31 9.26
CA PHE A 124 3.29 7.01 9.79
C PHE A 124 4.38 6.31 10.64
N PRO A 125 5.64 6.14 10.19
CA PRO A 125 6.67 5.54 11.02
C PRO A 125 7.08 6.43 12.21
N MET A 126 6.99 7.77 12.11
CA MET A 126 7.28 8.66 13.25
C MET A 126 6.27 8.49 14.38
N ARG A 127 4.97 8.38 14.06
CA ARG A 127 3.92 8.08 15.05
C ARG A 127 4.17 6.78 15.78
N ILE A 128 4.53 5.73 15.06
CA ILE A 128 4.82 4.41 15.65
C ILE A 128 6.04 4.51 16.58
N ARG A 129 7.12 5.17 16.13
CA ARG A 129 8.32 5.37 16.93
C ARG A 129 8.01 6.12 18.23
N TRP A 130 7.19 7.18 18.16
CA TRP A 130 6.80 7.94 19.34
C TRP A 130 5.97 7.13 20.34
N ASN A 131 4.95 6.43 19.87
CA ASN A 131 4.07 5.62 20.73
C ASN A 131 4.85 4.52 21.44
N VAL A 132 5.74 3.83 20.72
CA VAL A 132 6.56 2.77 21.33
C VAL A 132 7.64 3.35 22.24
N HIS A 133 8.22 4.51 21.93
CA HIS A 133 9.12 5.21 22.86
C HIS A 133 8.42 5.56 24.18
N ARG A 134 7.20 6.12 24.12
CA ARG A 134 6.40 6.44 25.33
C ARG A 134 5.98 5.20 26.12
N TYR A 135 5.81 4.06 25.45
CA TYR A 135 5.55 2.76 26.07
C TYR A 135 6.81 2.21 26.78
N LEU A 136 7.98 2.30 26.15
CA LEU A 136 9.26 1.85 26.72
C LEU A 136 9.64 2.64 27.98
N LEU A 137 9.33 3.94 28.04
CA LEU A 137 9.56 4.77 29.24
C LEU A 137 8.77 4.30 30.48
N ARG A 138 7.77 3.44 30.31
CA ARG A 138 6.94 2.90 31.40
C ARG A 138 7.29 1.46 31.78
N GLN A 139 8.31 0.88 31.17
CA GLN A 139 8.77 -0.48 31.49
C GLN A 139 9.61 -0.48 32.78
N SER A 140 9.60 -1.63 33.47
CA SER A 140 10.39 -1.93 34.66
C SER A 140 11.90 -1.88 34.38
N MET A 141 12.67 -1.56 35.42
CA MET A 141 14.14 -1.56 35.34
C MET A 141 14.71 -2.95 35.03
N GLY A 142 14.04 -4.03 35.47
CA GLY A 142 14.45 -5.42 35.16
C GLY A 142 14.46 -5.70 33.66
N TYR A 143 13.47 -5.22 32.91
CA TYR A 143 13.43 -5.36 31.45
C TYR A 143 14.64 -4.72 30.74
N PHE A 144 15.13 -3.59 31.24
CA PHE A 144 16.32 -2.92 30.70
C PHE A 144 17.64 -3.58 31.14
N GLN A 145 17.62 -4.38 32.20
CA GLN A 145 18.76 -5.18 32.65
C GLN A 145 18.87 -6.49 31.86
N ASP A 146 17.75 -7.09 31.47
CA ASP A 146 17.70 -8.36 30.73
C ASP A 146 17.94 -8.18 29.21
N GLU A 147 17.53 -7.05 28.63
CA GLU A 147 17.60 -6.81 27.19
C GLU A 147 18.48 -5.58 26.88
N PHE A 148 19.59 -5.78 26.15
CA PHE A 148 20.51 -4.70 25.78
C PHE A 148 19.80 -3.53 25.09
N ALA A 149 20.05 -2.29 25.55
CA ALA A 149 19.40 -1.08 25.04
C ALA A 149 19.53 -0.89 23.51
N GLY A 150 20.68 -1.27 22.92
CA GLY A 150 20.90 -1.21 21.47
C GLY A 150 20.00 -2.16 20.66
N ARG A 151 19.64 -3.31 21.23
CA ARG A 151 18.71 -4.28 20.63
C ARG A 151 17.29 -3.74 20.61
N ILE A 152 16.85 -3.11 21.71
CA ILE A 152 15.53 -2.48 21.82
C ILE A 152 15.41 -1.34 20.80
N ALA A 153 16.42 -0.47 20.68
CA ALA A 153 16.43 0.62 19.72
C ALA A 153 16.39 0.15 18.26
N THR A 154 17.11 -0.93 17.94
CA THR A 154 17.12 -1.50 16.58
C THR A 154 15.78 -2.16 16.24
N LYS A 155 15.21 -2.94 17.16
CA LYS A 155 13.86 -3.53 17.00
C LYS A 155 12.82 -2.43 16.78
N LEU A 156 12.84 -1.38 17.60
CA LEU A 156 11.96 -0.22 17.46
C LEU A 156 12.04 0.41 16.05
N MET A 157 13.26 0.68 15.57
CA MET A 157 13.51 1.34 14.30
C MET A 157 12.98 0.51 13.11
N GLN A 158 13.32 -0.78 13.09
CA GLN A 158 12.99 -1.69 11.99
C GLN A 158 11.51 -2.08 11.99
N THR A 159 10.94 -2.39 13.15
CA THR A 159 9.51 -2.73 13.27
C THR A 159 8.64 -1.56 12.82
N SER A 160 9.00 -0.31 13.14
CA SER A 160 8.23 0.86 12.70
C SER A 160 8.17 1.01 11.18
N LEU A 161 9.29 0.72 10.48
CA LEU A 161 9.35 0.75 9.01
C LEU A 161 8.60 -0.43 8.39
N ALA A 162 8.79 -1.63 8.92
CA ALA A 162 8.14 -2.84 8.45
C ALA A 162 6.61 -2.76 8.58
N VAL A 163 6.11 -2.23 9.70
CA VAL A 163 4.67 -2.04 9.93
C VAL A 163 4.09 -1.05 8.93
N ARG A 164 4.76 0.09 8.70
CA ARG A 164 4.37 1.05 7.67
C ARG A 164 4.27 0.38 6.30
N GLU A 165 5.30 -0.33 5.88
CA GLU A 165 5.32 -0.99 4.56
C GLU A 165 4.20 -2.01 4.42
N THR A 166 3.93 -2.78 5.48
CA THR A 166 2.87 -3.80 5.47
C THR A 166 1.51 -3.16 5.31
N VAL A 167 1.21 -2.09 6.06
CA VAL A 167 -0.07 -1.38 5.99
C VAL A 167 -0.25 -0.71 4.64
N VAL A 168 0.75 0.03 4.16
CA VAL A 168 0.67 0.73 2.86
C VAL A 168 0.49 -0.27 1.72
N LYS A 169 1.28 -1.34 1.67
CA LYS A 169 1.17 -2.36 0.61
C LYS A 169 -0.19 -3.07 0.65
N LEU A 170 -0.74 -3.33 1.84
CA LEU A 170 -2.04 -3.97 1.98
C LEU A 170 -3.18 -3.10 1.39
N PHE A 171 -3.17 -1.80 1.68
CA PHE A 171 -4.22 -0.87 1.24
C PHE A 171 -4.03 -0.33 -0.18
N ASP A 172 -2.81 -0.27 -0.68
CA ASP A 172 -2.51 0.23 -2.04
C ASP A 172 -2.48 -0.91 -3.05
N ILE A 173 -1.38 -1.68 -3.05
CA ILE A 173 -1.12 -2.76 -4.00
C ILE A 173 -2.12 -3.91 -3.80
N GLY A 174 -2.42 -4.28 -2.56
CA GLY A 174 -3.38 -5.34 -2.26
C GLY A 174 -4.76 -5.02 -2.83
N ASN A 175 -5.25 -3.81 -2.59
CA ASN A 175 -6.53 -3.34 -3.14
C ASN A 175 -6.50 -3.24 -4.67
N TYR A 176 -5.43 -2.68 -5.24
CA TYR A 176 -5.22 -2.60 -6.69
C TYR A 176 -5.33 -3.98 -7.35
N VAL A 177 -4.59 -4.98 -6.84
CA VAL A 177 -4.61 -6.35 -7.38
C VAL A 177 -6.00 -6.97 -7.27
N LEU A 178 -6.71 -6.78 -6.16
CA LEU A 178 -8.07 -7.31 -5.99
C LEU A 178 -9.06 -6.72 -7.01
N VAL A 179 -9.05 -5.40 -7.17
CA VAL A 179 -9.94 -4.70 -8.11
C VAL A 179 -9.57 -5.04 -9.55
N TYR A 180 -8.29 -5.03 -9.89
CA TYR A 180 -7.81 -5.32 -11.24
C TYR A 180 -8.10 -6.77 -11.64
N PHE A 181 -7.76 -7.73 -10.77
CA PHE A 181 -8.02 -9.14 -11.03
C PHE A 181 -9.52 -9.43 -11.10
N GLY A 182 -10.31 -8.88 -10.18
CA GLY A 182 -11.77 -8.98 -10.21
C GLY A 182 -12.36 -8.38 -11.49
N GLY A 183 -11.90 -7.20 -11.90
CA GLY A 183 -12.33 -6.55 -13.14
C GLY A 183 -11.97 -7.35 -14.39
N THR A 184 -10.74 -7.88 -14.45
CA THR A 184 -10.29 -8.76 -15.54
C THR A 184 -11.14 -10.04 -15.61
N LEU A 185 -11.44 -10.63 -14.46
CA LEU A 185 -12.28 -11.83 -14.37
C LEU A 185 -13.72 -11.55 -14.86
N LEU A 186 -14.28 -10.40 -14.51
CA LEU A 186 -15.60 -9.96 -14.99
C LEU A 186 -15.62 -9.74 -16.51
N VAL A 187 -14.58 -9.12 -17.06
CA VAL A 187 -14.45 -8.93 -18.52
C VAL A 187 -14.31 -10.29 -19.22
N ALA A 188 -13.48 -11.19 -18.71
CA ALA A 188 -13.34 -12.54 -19.24
C ALA A 188 -14.67 -13.33 -19.17
N ALA A 189 -15.39 -13.24 -18.05
CA ALA A 189 -16.69 -13.89 -17.87
C ALA A 189 -17.74 -13.37 -18.86
N SER A 190 -17.66 -12.08 -19.23
CA SER A 190 -18.57 -11.49 -20.21
C SER A 190 -18.33 -11.99 -21.64
N ALA A 191 -17.14 -12.52 -21.94
CA ALA A 191 -16.81 -13.09 -23.24
C ALA A 191 -17.16 -14.59 -23.32
N ASP A 192 -16.65 -15.40 -22.39
CA ASP A 192 -17.04 -16.82 -22.22
C ASP A 192 -16.56 -17.30 -20.84
N ILE A 193 -17.42 -17.99 -20.09
CA ILE A 193 -17.09 -18.53 -18.77
C ILE A 193 -15.95 -19.57 -18.82
N ARG A 194 -15.71 -20.20 -19.96
CA ARG A 194 -14.59 -21.12 -20.16
C ARG A 194 -13.24 -20.41 -20.14
N LEU A 195 -13.18 -19.14 -20.56
CA LEU A 195 -11.96 -18.33 -20.51
C LEU A 195 -11.55 -17.98 -19.08
N MET A 196 -12.45 -18.13 -18.10
CA MET A 196 -12.20 -17.88 -16.69
C MET A 196 -11.39 -18.99 -16.00
N LEU A 197 -11.51 -20.24 -16.47
CA LEU A 197 -10.86 -21.41 -15.88
C LEU A 197 -9.33 -21.29 -15.78
N PRO A 198 -8.57 -20.91 -16.83
CA PRO A 198 -7.13 -20.77 -16.71
C PRO A 198 -6.72 -19.68 -15.71
N PHE A 199 -7.45 -18.56 -15.61
CA PHE A 199 -7.17 -17.50 -14.64
C PHE A 199 -7.37 -17.98 -13.20
N LEU A 200 -8.45 -18.73 -12.94
CA LEU A 200 -8.72 -19.30 -11.62
C LEU A 200 -7.69 -20.37 -11.25
N GLY A 201 -7.31 -21.23 -12.20
CA GLY A 201 -6.26 -22.23 -11.99
C GLY A 201 -4.92 -21.58 -11.66
N TRP A 202 -4.56 -20.52 -12.37
CA TRP A 202 -3.35 -19.74 -12.09
C TRP A 202 -3.41 -19.06 -10.72
N LEU A 203 -4.53 -18.43 -10.36
CA LEU A 203 -4.72 -17.80 -9.05
C LEU A 203 -4.60 -18.80 -7.90
N LEU A 204 -5.20 -19.99 -8.05
CA LEU A 204 -5.10 -21.08 -7.08
C LEU A 204 -3.65 -21.56 -6.94
N GLY A 205 -2.95 -21.76 -8.05
CA GLY A 205 -1.53 -22.12 -8.06
C GLY A 205 -0.67 -21.06 -7.36
N TYR A 206 -0.90 -19.79 -7.65
CA TYR A 206 -0.20 -18.67 -7.01
C TYR A 206 -0.48 -18.64 -5.50
N ALA A 207 -1.74 -18.76 -5.08
CA ALA A 207 -2.12 -18.78 -3.67
C ALA A 207 -1.49 -19.97 -2.91
N LEU A 208 -1.40 -21.14 -3.54
CA LEU A 208 -0.76 -22.32 -2.96
C LEU A 208 0.74 -22.11 -2.76
N LEU A 209 1.42 -21.56 -3.78
CA LEU A 209 2.84 -21.21 -3.69
C LEU A 209 3.07 -20.17 -2.59
N MET A 210 2.25 -19.13 -2.53
CA MET A 210 2.33 -18.10 -1.50
C MET A 210 2.20 -18.71 -0.10
N ARG A 211 1.23 -19.62 0.08
CA ARG A 211 1.00 -20.29 1.37
C ARG A 211 2.15 -21.21 1.79
N TRP A 212 2.92 -21.72 0.84
CA TRP A 212 4.10 -22.55 1.12
C TRP A 212 5.38 -21.72 1.35
N PHE A 213 5.65 -20.74 0.50
CA PHE A 213 6.88 -19.95 0.52
C PHE A 213 6.88 -18.85 1.59
N VAL A 214 5.76 -18.12 1.78
CA VAL A 214 5.68 -17.02 2.75
C VAL A 214 6.03 -17.44 4.18
N PRO A 215 5.45 -18.51 4.77
CA PRO A 215 5.79 -18.91 6.14
C PRO A 215 7.23 -19.40 6.26
N ARG A 216 7.78 -20.01 5.19
CA ARG A 216 9.15 -20.51 5.18
C ARG A 216 10.15 -19.36 5.15
N MET A 217 9.90 -18.34 4.33
CA MET A 217 10.70 -17.11 4.33
C MET A 217 10.63 -16.40 5.68
N GLY A 218 9.44 -16.31 6.29
CA GLY A 218 9.27 -15.69 7.61
C GLY A 218 10.11 -16.36 8.70
N LYS A 219 10.12 -17.70 8.76
CA LYS A 219 10.95 -18.45 9.71
C LYS A 219 12.45 -18.16 9.52
N VAL A 220 12.94 -18.20 8.27
CA VAL A 220 14.35 -17.94 7.96
C VAL A 220 14.76 -16.50 8.29
N SER A 221 13.89 -15.52 8.01
CA SER A 221 14.13 -14.12 8.36
C SER A 221 14.20 -13.91 9.87
N GLN A 222 13.40 -14.65 10.66
CA GLN A 222 13.45 -14.59 12.12
C GLN A 222 14.77 -15.15 12.67
N THR A 223 15.21 -16.33 12.19
CA THR A 223 16.49 -16.91 12.61
C THR A 223 17.67 -15.99 12.25
N GLN A 224 17.63 -15.35 11.08
CA GLN A 224 18.63 -14.36 10.68
C GLN A 224 18.62 -13.12 11.58
N ALA A 225 17.44 -12.58 11.91
CA ALA A 225 17.33 -11.41 12.77
C ALA A 225 17.85 -11.69 14.19
N ASP A 226 17.56 -12.86 14.75
CA ASP A 226 18.04 -13.29 16.06
C ASP A 226 19.56 -13.47 16.07
N ALA A 227 20.12 -14.14 15.05
CA ALA A 227 21.57 -14.33 14.92
C ALA A 227 22.31 -12.99 14.81
N ARG A 228 21.79 -12.05 14.00
CA ARG A 228 22.36 -10.70 13.85
C ARG A 228 22.30 -9.92 15.17
N SER A 229 21.19 -10.03 15.91
CA SER A 229 21.01 -9.39 17.21
C SER A 229 21.99 -9.89 18.27
N VAL A 230 22.30 -11.19 18.30
CA VAL A 230 23.30 -11.77 19.21
C VAL A 230 24.70 -11.27 18.88
N MET A 231 25.07 -11.24 17.59
CA MET A 231 26.37 -10.74 17.12
C MET A 231 26.60 -9.28 17.51
N THR A 232 25.66 -8.39 17.19
CA THR A 232 25.78 -6.96 17.55
C THR A 232 25.79 -6.73 19.05
N GLY A 233 25.05 -7.54 19.83
CA GLY A 233 25.05 -7.44 21.29
C GLY A 233 26.33 -7.92 21.99
N ARG A 234 27.19 -8.66 21.30
CA ARG A 234 28.51 -9.12 21.83
C ARG A 234 29.66 -8.18 21.49
N ILE A 235 29.49 -7.28 20.51
CA ILE A 235 30.54 -6.38 20.01
C ILE A 235 30.47 -4.99 20.67
N VAL A 236 29.37 -4.68 21.36
CA VAL A 236 29.17 -3.46 22.16
C VAL A 236 29.49 -3.76 23.61
#